data_AF-A0A7S3WFD8-F1
#
_entry.id   AF-A0A7S3WFD8-F1
#
_cell.length_a   1.000
_cell.length_b   1.000
_cell.length_c   1.000
_cell.angle_alpha   90.00
_cell.angle_beta   90.00
_cell.angle_gamma   90.00
#
_symmetry.space_group_name_H-M   'P 1'
#
loop_
_entity.id
_entity.type
_entity.pdbx_description
1 polymer ?
#
loop_
_entity_poly.entity_id
_entity_poly.type
_entity_poly.pdbx_seq_one_letter_code
_entity_poly.pdbx_strand_id
1 'polypeptide(L)'
;MPRHISELSGELLFLMSKAPGGSTPAARERLRREIMHVDGVSYEEAGVKIVQMAQYGKADTMLLKTPYYVGMATARIAGIVSIPLVFSLTLASKFNEHNVMAEPPEEGMTDTMLEVGMWTWGWMEPPLGTISFFLLCMQFATEQRLNLGLKPFTERLKSRKADQLVKAYPQYDRYIVRDYAKAICFDESDADGLENEPLWLKNSRAALPHPPEAKQSQ
;
A
#
# COMPACT_ATOMS: atom_id res chain seq x y z
N MET A 1 31.98 1.17 2.55
CA MET A 1 30.62 0.73 2.19
C MET A 1 29.88 1.92 1.61
N PRO A 2 29.06 1.72 0.56
CA PRO A 2 28.26 2.80 -0.02
C PRO A 2 27.31 3.38 1.02
N ARG A 3 27.24 4.71 1.09
CA ARG A 3 26.43 5.46 2.06
C ARG A 3 25.13 5.97 1.46
N HIS A 4 25.09 6.13 0.14
CA HIS A 4 23.91 6.58 -0.60
C HIS A 4 23.61 5.64 -1.78
N ILE A 5 22.33 5.59 -2.18
CA ILE A 5 21.89 4.67 -3.25
C ILE A 5 22.51 4.99 -4.60
N SER A 6 22.86 6.26 -4.83
CA SER A 6 23.55 6.72 -6.02
C SER A 6 24.99 6.19 -6.14
N GLU A 7 25.57 5.69 -5.05
CA GLU A 7 26.92 5.08 -5.05
C GLU A 7 26.90 3.60 -5.45
N LEU A 8 25.70 2.98 -5.52
CA LEU A 8 25.58 1.55 -5.84
C LEU A 8 25.84 1.29 -7.34
N SER A 9 26.37 0.10 -7.63
CA SER A 9 26.52 -0.38 -9.00
C SER A 9 25.15 -0.61 -9.66
N GLY A 10 25.10 -0.51 -10.99
CA GLY A 10 23.85 -0.74 -11.74
C GLY A 10 23.26 -2.14 -11.51
N GLU A 11 24.13 -3.15 -11.38
CA GLU A 11 23.74 -4.54 -11.08
C GLU A 11 23.07 -4.64 -9.70
N LEU A 12 23.66 -4.04 -8.67
CA LEU A 12 23.10 -4.09 -7.32
C LEU A 12 21.75 -3.36 -7.25
N LEU A 13 21.62 -2.21 -7.94
CA LEU A 13 20.34 -1.51 -8.06
C LEU A 13 19.29 -2.37 -8.76
N PHE A 14 19.67 -3.10 -9.82
CA PHE A 14 18.78 -4.03 -10.50
C PHE A 14 18.29 -5.11 -9.54
N LEU A 15 19.21 -5.78 -8.83
CA LEU A 15 18.87 -6.82 -7.85
C LEU A 15 17.95 -6.29 -6.75
N MET A 16 18.24 -5.12 -6.18
CA MET A 16 17.41 -4.49 -5.15
C MET A 16 16.02 -4.11 -5.66
N SER A 17 15.91 -3.64 -6.90
CA SER A 17 14.60 -3.32 -7.50
C SER A 17 13.74 -4.56 -7.78
N LYS A 18 14.37 -5.74 -7.96
CA LYS A 18 13.69 -7.01 -8.28
C LYS A 18 13.43 -7.90 -7.07
N ALA A 19 14.04 -7.61 -5.93
CA ALA A 19 13.85 -8.37 -4.70
C ALA A 19 12.36 -8.39 -4.28
N PRO A 20 11.88 -9.44 -3.56
CA PRO A 20 10.54 -9.46 -2.98
C PRO A 20 10.30 -8.20 -2.14
N GLY A 21 9.23 -7.46 -2.44
CA GLY A 21 8.93 -6.16 -1.84
C GLY A 21 9.45 -4.96 -2.64
N GLY A 22 10.50 -5.11 -3.44
CA GLY A 22 11.04 -4.10 -4.38
C GLY A 22 11.51 -2.80 -3.74
N SER A 23 12.77 -2.42 -3.93
CA SER A 23 13.25 -1.12 -3.43
C SER A 23 12.84 0.02 -4.38
N THR A 24 11.85 0.82 -3.99
CA THR A 24 11.46 2.05 -4.72
C THR A 24 12.64 2.99 -4.96
N PRO A 25 13.50 3.28 -3.96
CA PRO A 25 14.71 4.08 -4.19
C PRO A 25 15.64 3.50 -5.26
N ALA A 26 15.79 2.17 -5.31
CA ALA A 26 16.66 1.54 -6.31
C ALA A 26 16.08 1.65 -7.73
N ALA A 27 14.78 1.41 -7.88
CA ALA A 27 14.09 1.57 -9.16
C ALA A 27 14.15 3.03 -9.65
N ARG A 28 13.99 3.98 -8.72
CA ARG A 28 14.09 5.42 -8.96
C ARG A 28 15.49 5.83 -9.44
N GLU A 29 16.54 5.37 -8.77
CA GLU A 29 17.92 5.66 -9.17
C GLU A 29 18.27 5.04 -10.54
N ARG A 30 17.78 3.83 -10.85
CA ARG A 30 17.92 3.24 -12.19
C ARG A 30 17.27 4.11 -13.27
N LEU A 31 16.06 4.58 -13.02
CA LEU A 31 15.36 5.49 -13.94
C LEU A 31 16.09 6.82 -14.07
N ARG A 32 16.66 7.35 -12.98
CA ARG A 32 17.45 8.58 -13.02
C ARG A 32 18.65 8.47 -13.96
N ARG A 33 19.42 7.39 -13.81
CA ARG A 33 20.59 7.13 -14.67
C ARG A 33 20.19 6.98 -16.14
N GLU A 34 19.06 6.34 -16.41
CA GLU A 34 18.50 6.22 -17.76
C GLU A 34 18.14 7.60 -18.34
N ILE A 35 17.45 8.44 -17.57
CA ILE A 35 17.10 9.81 -17.99
C ILE A 35 18.36 10.64 -18.27
N MET A 36 19.36 10.59 -17.38
CA MET A 36 20.63 11.29 -17.59
C MET A 36 21.35 10.80 -18.84
N HIS A 37 21.32 9.49 -19.12
CA HIS A 37 21.95 8.90 -20.29
C HIS A 37 21.26 9.29 -21.60
N VAL A 38 19.93 9.19 -21.65
CA VAL A 38 19.13 9.45 -22.86
C VAL A 38 19.02 10.95 -23.14
N ASP A 39 18.81 11.77 -22.12
CA ASP A 39 18.56 13.21 -22.29
C ASP A 39 19.82 14.08 -22.13
N GLY A 40 20.94 13.52 -21.68
CA GLY A 40 22.19 14.25 -21.47
C GLY A 40 22.11 15.33 -20.38
N VAL A 41 21.23 15.14 -19.38
CA VAL A 41 20.94 16.13 -18.33
C VAL A 41 21.69 15.83 -17.03
N SER A 42 21.76 16.84 -16.15
CA SER A 42 22.29 16.70 -14.79
C SER A 42 21.42 15.80 -13.90
N TYR A 43 21.99 15.37 -12.78
CA TYR A 43 21.30 14.51 -11.80
C TYR A 43 20.06 15.20 -11.20
N GLU A 44 20.16 16.51 -10.95
CA GLU A 44 19.09 17.35 -10.42
C GLU A 44 17.96 17.52 -11.45
N GLU A 45 18.28 17.79 -12.71
CA GLU A 45 17.30 17.91 -13.80
C GLU A 45 16.58 16.58 -14.07
N ALA A 46 17.29 15.45 -14.00
CA ALA A 46 16.68 14.13 -14.08
C ALA A 46 15.68 13.89 -12.94
N GLY A 47 15.99 14.38 -11.73
CA GLY A 47 15.06 14.36 -10.59
C GLY A 47 13.73 15.06 -10.88
N VAL A 48 13.77 16.24 -11.53
CA VAL A 48 12.56 16.98 -11.92
C VAL A 48 11.69 16.15 -12.89
N LYS A 49 12.31 15.47 -13.87
CA LYS A 49 11.57 14.59 -14.79
C LYS A 49 10.93 13.39 -14.08
N ILE A 50 11.62 12.80 -13.11
CA ILE A 50 11.07 11.71 -12.29
C ILE A 50 9.84 12.19 -11.51
N VAL A 51 9.89 13.39 -10.92
CA VAL A 51 8.73 13.97 -10.21
C VAL A 51 7.55 14.12 -11.16
N GLN A 52 7.77 14.61 -12.39
CA GLN A 52 6.71 14.71 -13.41
C GLN A 52 6.13 13.33 -13.76
N MET A 53 6.98 12.30 -13.93
CA MET A 53 6.54 10.92 -14.17
C MET A 53 5.73 10.36 -12.98
N ALA A 54 6.14 10.65 -11.76
CA ALA A 54 5.44 10.24 -10.54
C ALA A 54 4.06 10.91 -10.45
N GLN A 55 3.97 12.20 -10.73
CA GLN A 55 2.71 12.96 -10.76
C GLN A 55 1.75 12.41 -11.82
N TYR A 56 2.25 12.07 -13.02
CA TYR A 56 1.46 11.41 -14.06
C TYR A 56 0.89 10.07 -13.58
N GLY A 57 1.67 9.30 -12.81
CA GLY A 57 1.24 8.03 -12.22
C GLY A 57 0.13 8.16 -11.15
N LYS A 58 0.07 9.28 -10.43
CA LYS A 58 -0.85 9.48 -9.28
C LYS A 58 -2.31 9.70 -9.68
N ALA A 59 -2.59 10.25 -10.87
CA ALA A 59 -3.90 10.83 -11.24
C ALA A 59 -5.12 9.86 -11.22
N ASP A 60 -4.91 8.55 -11.04
CA ASP A 60 -5.96 7.52 -11.07
C ASP A 60 -5.95 6.59 -9.85
N THR A 61 -4.99 6.77 -8.93
CA THR A 61 -4.75 5.80 -7.85
C THR A 61 -5.82 5.86 -6.78
N MET A 62 -6.44 7.03 -6.57
CA MET A 62 -7.45 7.21 -5.53
C MET A 62 -8.68 6.31 -5.76
N LEU A 63 -9.21 6.29 -6.99
CA LEU A 63 -10.38 5.46 -7.34
C LEU A 63 -10.09 3.97 -7.15
N LEU A 64 -8.84 3.56 -7.37
CA LEU A 64 -8.39 2.17 -7.19
C LEU A 64 -8.24 1.80 -5.71
N LYS A 65 -7.88 2.76 -4.84
CA LYS A 65 -7.76 2.57 -3.40
C LYS A 65 -9.10 2.68 -2.66
N THR A 66 -10.10 3.34 -3.24
CA THR A 66 -11.41 3.56 -2.62
C THR A 66 -12.05 2.30 -2.02
N PRO A 67 -12.10 1.14 -2.72
CA PRO A 67 -12.72 -0.06 -2.15
C PRO A 67 -12.04 -0.55 -0.86
N TYR A 68 -10.71 -0.38 -0.76
CA TYR A 68 -9.96 -0.74 0.45
C TYR A 68 -10.30 0.18 1.62
N TYR A 69 -10.37 1.49 1.38
CA TYR A 69 -10.76 2.46 2.42
C TYR A 69 -12.21 2.25 2.87
N VAL A 70 -13.12 2.00 1.93
CA VAL A 70 -14.51 1.67 2.24
C VAL A 70 -14.56 0.41 3.10
N GLY A 71 -13.89 -0.67 2.68
CA GLY A 71 -13.84 -1.91 3.48
C GLY A 71 -13.31 -1.70 4.89
N MET A 72 -12.21 -0.95 5.05
CA MET A 72 -11.64 -0.63 6.37
C MET A 72 -12.58 0.22 7.23
N ALA A 73 -13.23 1.23 6.63
CA ALA A 73 -14.17 2.09 7.35
C ALA A 73 -15.41 1.31 7.77
N THR A 74 -16.00 0.53 6.87
CA THR A 74 -17.14 -0.35 7.16
C THR A 74 -16.79 -1.33 8.28
N ALA A 75 -15.63 -1.98 8.26
CA ALA A 75 -15.22 -2.91 9.31
C ALA A 75 -15.07 -2.22 10.68
N ARG A 76 -14.48 -1.02 10.72
CA ARG A 76 -14.36 -0.23 11.97
C ARG A 76 -15.71 0.18 12.52
N ILE A 77 -16.60 0.70 11.67
CA ILE A 77 -17.94 1.12 12.07
C ILE A 77 -18.74 -0.09 12.56
N ALA A 78 -18.71 -1.19 11.81
CA ALA A 78 -19.39 -2.43 12.19
C ALA A 78 -18.92 -2.95 13.54
N GLY A 79 -17.60 -2.96 13.82
CA GLY A 79 -17.06 -3.40 15.10
C GLY A 79 -17.45 -2.50 16.29
N ILE A 80 -17.61 -1.18 16.07
CA ILE A 80 -18.09 -0.27 17.11
C ILE A 80 -19.59 -0.45 17.34
N VAL A 81 -20.37 -0.57 16.26
CA VAL A 81 -21.84 -0.70 16.32
C VAL A 81 -22.28 -2.07 16.82
N SER A 82 -21.48 -3.13 16.63
CA SER A 82 -21.82 -4.48 17.09
C SER A 82 -21.91 -4.58 18.61
N ILE A 83 -21.14 -3.80 19.37
CA ILE A 83 -21.15 -3.82 20.84
C ILE A 83 -22.54 -3.43 21.39
N PRO A 84 -23.09 -2.23 21.12
CA PRO A 84 -24.41 -1.87 21.63
C PRO A 84 -25.52 -2.72 21.00
N LEU A 85 -25.36 -3.22 19.76
CA LEU A 85 -26.36 -4.08 19.13
C LEU A 85 -26.54 -5.43 19.86
N VAL A 86 -25.48 -5.95 20.47
CA VAL A 86 -25.48 -7.23 21.20
C VAL A 86 -25.81 -7.03 22.68
N PHE A 87 -25.29 -5.97 23.31
CA PHE A 87 -25.37 -5.80 24.77
C PHE A 87 -26.44 -4.81 25.25
N SER A 88 -27.17 -4.13 24.36
CA SER A 88 -28.29 -3.25 24.71
C SER A 88 -29.62 -3.89 24.36
N LEU A 89 -30.44 -4.19 25.37
CA LEU A 89 -31.77 -4.79 25.19
C LEU A 89 -32.63 -4.00 24.19
N THR A 90 -32.66 -2.67 24.31
CA THR A 90 -33.47 -1.82 23.44
C THR A 90 -33.09 -1.92 21.96
N LEU A 91 -31.79 -2.00 21.64
CA LEU A 91 -31.34 -2.12 20.27
C LEU A 91 -31.48 -3.55 19.75
N ALA A 92 -31.14 -4.53 20.58
CA ALA A 92 -31.27 -5.95 20.29
C ALA A 92 -32.73 -6.35 20.00
N SER A 93 -33.68 -5.92 20.83
CA SER A 93 -35.11 -6.18 20.64
C SER A 93 -35.63 -5.54 19.36
N LYS A 94 -35.29 -4.27 19.08
CA LYS A 94 -35.66 -3.62 17.81
C LYS A 94 -35.08 -4.33 16.58
N PHE A 95 -33.84 -4.80 16.67
CA PHE A 95 -33.21 -5.54 15.59
C PHE A 95 -33.88 -6.90 15.41
N ASN A 96 -34.18 -7.60 16.50
CA ASN A 96 -34.88 -8.88 16.52
C ASN A 96 -36.27 -8.77 15.88
N GLU A 97 -37.07 -7.80 16.33
CA GLU A 97 -38.43 -7.51 15.82
C GLU A 97 -38.46 -7.22 14.31
N HIS A 98 -37.37 -6.72 13.73
CA HIS A 98 -37.33 -6.37 12.31
C HIS A 98 -36.67 -7.44 11.43
N ASN A 99 -35.63 -8.13 11.92
CA ASN A 99 -34.77 -8.96 11.08
C ASN A 99 -34.75 -10.45 11.44
N VAL A 100 -34.89 -10.79 12.71
CA VAL A 100 -34.60 -12.16 13.20
C VAL A 100 -35.88 -12.89 13.57
N MET A 101 -36.84 -12.19 14.19
CA MET A 101 -38.12 -12.73 14.63
C MET A 101 -37.97 -13.89 15.63
N ALA A 102 -36.89 -13.92 16.41
CA ALA A 102 -36.72 -14.89 17.49
C ALA A 102 -37.64 -14.56 18.68
N GLU A 103 -37.92 -15.56 19.49
CA GLU A 103 -38.75 -15.39 20.69
C GLU A 103 -38.15 -14.34 21.63
N PRO A 104 -38.97 -13.41 22.16
CA PRO A 104 -38.50 -12.43 23.12
C PRO A 104 -38.01 -13.12 24.40
N PRO A 105 -37.05 -12.53 25.11
CA PRO A 105 -36.50 -13.14 26.31
C PRO A 105 -37.56 -13.16 27.43
N GLU A 106 -37.48 -14.17 28.29
CA GLU A 106 -38.34 -14.29 29.46
C GLU A 106 -38.09 -13.15 30.47
N GLU A 107 -39.13 -12.77 31.22
CA GLU A 107 -39.01 -11.76 32.26
C GLU A 107 -37.96 -12.16 33.31
N GLY A 108 -37.00 -11.28 33.58
CA GLY A 108 -35.89 -11.50 34.52
C GLY A 108 -34.62 -12.14 33.92
N MET A 109 -34.61 -12.46 32.62
CA MET A 109 -33.44 -13.02 31.91
C MET A 109 -32.67 -11.96 31.09
N THR A 110 -32.89 -10.67 31.35
CA THR A 110 -32.24 -9.56 30.64
C THR A 110 -31.88 -8.38 31.56
N ASP A 111 -31.71 -8.65 32.85
CA ASP A 111 -31.47 -7.61 33.85
C ASP A 111 -30.03 -7.10 33.75
N THR A 112 -29.12 -7.91 33.19
CA THR A 112 -27.73 -7.55 32.97
C THR A 112 -27.35 -7.54 31.49
N MET A 113 -26.34 -6.73 31.13
CA MET A 113 -25.80 -6.71 29.76
C MET A 113 -25.37 -8.10 29.27
N LEU A 114 -24.82 -8.94 30.16
CA LEU A 114 -24.34 -10.27 29.78
C LEU A 114 -25.49 -11.23 29.45
N GLU A 115 -26.60 -11.16 30.18
CA GLU A 115 -27.78 -11.98 29.90
C GLU A 115 -28.42 -11.58 28.56
N VAL A 116 -28.50 -10.27 28.27
CA VAL A 116 -28.87 -9.77 26.93
C VAL A 116 -27.93 -10.33 25.86
N GLY A 117 -26.63 -10.33 26.13
CA GLY A 117 -25.62 -10.93 25.25
C GLY A 117 -25.85 -12.42 25.00
N MET A 118 -26.22 -13.20 26.02
CA MET A 118 -26.53 -14.62 25.88
C MET A 118 -27.76 -14.86 25.01
N TRP A 119 -28.83 -14.09 25.20
CA TRP A 119 -30.02 -14.16 24.36
C TRP A 119 -29.73 -13.80 22.91
N THR A 120 -29.03 -12.68 22.66
CA THR A 120 -28.68 -12.25 21.31
C THR A 120 -27.74 -13.22 20.59
N TRP A 121 -26.83 -13.86 21.33
CA TRP A 121 -25.94 -14.87 20.76
C TRP A 121 -26.70 -16.09 20.24
N GLY A 122 -27.76 -16.51 20.94
CA GLY A 122 -28.52 -17.71 20.59
C GLY A 122 -29.08 -17.71 19.16
N TRP A 123 -29.50 -16.55 18.66
CA TRP A 123 -29.98 -16.42 17.27
C TRP A 123 -28.92 -15.91 16.28
N MET A 124 -27.77 -15.44 16.76
CA MET A 124 -26.63 -15.04 15.92
C MET A 124 -25.70 -16.20 15.52
N GLU A 125 -25.74 -17.32 16.24
CA GLU A 125 -24.86 -18.46 16.00
C GLU A 125 -24.96 -19.02 14.56
N PRO A 126 -26.15 -19.30 13.98
CA PRO A 126 -26.22 -19.86 12.63
C PRO A 126 -25.73 -18.89 11.53
N PRO A 127 -26.11 -17.59 11.52
CA PRO A 127 -25.55 -16.62 10.59
C PRO A 127 -24.03 -16.47 10.72
N LEU A 128 -23.51 -16.40 11.95
CA LEU A 128 -22.07 -16.23 12.21
C LEU A 128 -21.27 -17.44 11.72
N GLY A 129 -21.77 -18.66 11.95
CA GLY A 129 -21.15 -19.88 11.42
C GLY A 129 -21.11 -19.90 9.89
N THR A 130 -22.23 -19.53 9.25
CA THR A 130 -22.34 -19.48 7.78
C THR A 130 -21.38 -18.45 7.17
N ILE A 131 -21.34 -17.24 7.72
CA ILE A 131 -20.43 -16.17 7.26
C ILE A 131 -18.97 -16.60 7.46
N SER A 132 -18.65 -17.18 8.61
CA SER A 132 -17.28 -17.66 8.89
C SER A 132 -16.85 -18.73 7.89
N PHE A 133 -17.70 -19.71 7.63
CA PHE A 133 -17.41 -20.75 6.64
C PHE A 133 -17.22 -20.17 5.23
N PHE A 134 -18.10 -19.26 4.81
CA PHE A 134 -17.98 -18.56 3.54
C PHE A 134 -16.64 -17.81 3.42
N LEU A 135 -16.25 -17.04 4.44
CA LEU A 135 -14.99 -16.31 4.46
C LEU A 135 -13.78 -17.25 4.40
N LEU A 136 -13.82 -18.37 5.11
CA LEU A 136 -12.79 -19.41 5.02
C LEU A 136 -12.68 -20.00 3.62
N CYS A 137 -13.80 -20.31 2.95
CA CYS A 137 -13.78 -20.77 1.57
C CYS A 137 -13.15 -19.74 0.62
N MET A 138 -13.44 -18.45 0.81
CA MET A 138 -12.87 -17.36 0.01
C MET A 138 -11.36 -17.18 0.28
N GLN A 139 -10.92 -17.33 1.53
CA GLN A 139 -9.50 -17.33 1.89
C GLN A 139 -8.77 -18.51 1.22
N PHE A 140 -9.33 -19.71 1.33
CA PHE A 140 -8.79 -20.90 0.69
C PHE A 140 -8.70 -20.73 -0.84
N ALA A 141 -9.76 -20.25 -1.49
CA ALA A 141 -9.73 -19.98 -2.93
C ALA A 141 -8.65 -18.96 -3.32
N THR A 142 -8.44 -17.93 -2.49
CA THR A 142 -7.38 -16.94 -2.72
C THR A 142 -6.00 -17.56 -2.61
N GLU A 143 -5.77 -18.40 -1.61
CA GLU A 143 -4.50 -19.11 -1.41
C GLU A 143 -4.21 -20.11 -2.54
N GLN A 144 -5.20 -20.89 -2.98
CA GLN A 144 -5.06 -21.78 -4.14
C GLN A 144 -4.71 -21.00 -5.42
N ARG A 145 -5.29 -19.80 -5.61
CA ARG A 145 -4.90 -18.93 -6.74
C ARG A 145 -3.45 -18.49 -6.66
N LEU A 146 -2.93 -18.17 -5.46
CA LEU A 146 -1.53 -17.83 -5.27
C LEU A 146 -0.61 -19.02 -5.54
N ASN A 147 -0.98 -20.23 -5.08
CA ASN A 147 -0.23 -21.46 -5.31
C ASN A 147 -0.16 -21.85 -6.80
N LEU A 148 -1.20 -21.55 -7.57
CA LEU A 148 -1.20 -21.71 -9.04
C LEU A 148 -0.41 -20.63 -9.78
N GLY A 149 0.25 -19.70 -9.06
CA GLY A 149 0.97 -18.58 -9.66
C GLY A 149 0.07 -17.55 -10.34
N LEU A 150 -1.24 -17.56 -10.07
CA LEU A 150 -2.16 -16.58 -10.64
C LEU A 150 -1.90 -15.22 -9.99
N LYS A 151 -1.54 -14.24 -10.83
CA LYS A 151 -1.23 -12.89 -10.36
C LYS A 151 -2.42 -12.28 -9.61
N PRO A 152 -2.20 -11.77 -8.38
CA PRO A 152 -3.22 -11.04 -7.63
C PRO A 152 -3.75 -9.84 -8.41
N PHE A 153 -4.94 -9.38 -8.06
CA PHE A 153 -5.53 -8.17 -8.65
C PHE A 153 -4.58 -6.96 -8.56
N THR A 154 -3.86 -6.82 -7.44
CA THR A 154 -2.87 -5.76 -7.22
C THR A 154 -1.74 -5.80 -8.25
N GLU A 155 -1.19 -6.98 -8.57
CA GLU A 155 -0.13 -7.12 -9.57
C GLU A 155 -0.61 -6.85 -11.01
N ARG A 156 -1.86 -7.22 -11.32
CA ARG A 156 -2.49 -6.85 -12.61
C ARG A 156 -2.63 -5.34 -12.72
N LEU A 157 -3.03 -4.69 -11.65
CA LEU A 157 -3.20 -3.25 -11.59
C LEU A 157 -1.87 -2.51 -11.73
N LYS A 158 -0.85 -2.90 -10.95
CA LYS A 158 0.52 -2.40 -11.08
C LYS A 158 1.03 -2.54 -12.51
N SER A 159 0.78 -3.69 -13.14
CA SER A 159 1.20 -3.94 -14.52
C SER A 159 0.51 -3.01 -15.51
N ARG A 160 -0.82 -2.81 -15.39
CA ARG A 160 -1.58 -1.88 -16.23
C ARG A 160 -1.08 -0.43 -16.08
N LYS A 161 -0.85 0.02 -14.84
CA LYS A 161 -0.30 1.35 -14.57
C LYS A 161 1.11 1.52 -15.14
N ALA A 162 1.93 0.49 -15.02
CA ALA A 162 3.26 0.50 -15.59
C ALA A 162 3.25 0.56 -17.13
N ASP A 163 2.34 -0.17 -17.77
CA ASP A 163 2.19 -0.10 -19.23
C ASP A 163 1.66 1.27 -19.70
N GLN A 164 0.83 1.96 -18.89
CA GLN A 164 0.42 3.35 -19.16
C GLN A 164 1.60 4.32 -19.10
N LEU A 165 2.46 4.22 -18.09
CA LEU A 165 3.63 5.09 -17.96
C LEU A 165 4.64 4.86 -19.09
N VAL A 166 4.89 3.60 -19.43
CA VAL A 166 5.73 3.24 -20.59
C VAL A 166 5.20 3.86 -21.88
N LYS A 167 3.87 3.85 -22.08
CA LYS A 167 3.25 4.46 -23.26
C LYS A 167 3.42 5.99 -23.29
N ALA A 168 3.43 6.64 -22.13
CA ALA A 168 3.62 8.08 -22.02
C ALA A 168 5.08 8.52 -22.22
N TYR A 169 6.04 7.66 -21.89
CA TYR A 169 7.48 7.93 -21.98
C TYR A 169 8.23 6.88 -22.81
N PRO A 170 7.95 6.77 -24.14
CA PRO A 170 8.53 5.75 -24.99
C PRO A 170 10.03 5.92 -25.29
N GLN A 171 10.61 7.10 -24.97
CA GLN A 171 12.02 7.40 -25.23
C GLN A 171 12.99 6.69 -24.26
N TYR A 172 12.53 6.24 -23.10
CA TYR A 172 13.36 5.56 -22.11
C TYR A 172 13.19 4.04 -22.20
N ASP A 173 14.15 3.27 -21.66
CA ASP A 173 14.02 1.83 -21.60
C ASP A 173 12.70 1.39 -20.92
N ARG A 174 11.94 0.59 -21.68
CA ARG A 174 10.62 0.10 -21.26
C ARG A 174 10.68 -0.66 -19.93
N TYR A 175 11.73 -1.45 -19.68
CA TYR A 175 11.81 -2.26 -18.48
C TYR A 175 12.12 -1.41 -17.25
N ILE A 176 12.99 -0.41 -17.38
CA ILE A 176 13.32 0.54 -16.31
C ILE A 176 12.10 1.36 -15.92
N VAL A 177 11.40 1.96 -16.89
CA VAL A 177 10.17 2.74 -16.63
C VAL A 177 9.10 1.86 -16.01
N ARG A 178 8.94 0.62 -16.51
CA ARG A 178 7.96 -0.33 -15.99
C ARG A 178 8.26 -0.73 -14.55
N ASP A 179 9.52 -0.97 -14.22
CA ASP A 179 9.95 -1.32 -12.86
C ASP A 179 9.67 -0.17 -11.89
N TYR A 180 10.05 1.06 -12.27
CA TYR A 180 9.75 2.25 -11.48
C TYR A 180 8.25 2.44 -11.26
N ALA A 181 7.46 2.38 -12.33
CA ALA A 181 6.00 2.54 -12.25
C ALA A 181 5.33 1.53 -11.31
N LYS A 182 5.81 0.28 -11.30
CA LYS A 182 5.31 -0.74 -10.37
C LYS A 182 5.66 -0.43 -8.91
N ALA A 183 6.85 0.12 -8.67
CA ALA A 183 7.30 0.47 -7.33
C ALA A 183 6.47 1.62 -6.73
N ILE A 184 6.16 2.64 -7.52
CA ILE A 184 5.41 3.82 -7.05
C ILE A 184 3.88 3.65 -7.06
N CYS A 185 3.36 2.57 -7.64
CA CYS A 185 1.91 2.41 -7.88
C CYS A 185 1.03 2.57 -6.62
N PHE A 186 1.56 2.27 -5.43
CA PHE A 186 0.86 2.45 -4.16
C PHE A 186 1.58 3.38 -3.18
N ASP A 187 2.78 3.85 -3.53
CA ASP A 187 3.61 4.71 -2.70
C ASP A 187 3.40 6.18 -3.08
N GLU A 188 2.51 6.85 -2.34
CA GLU A 188 2.21 8.26 -2.57
C GLU A 188 3.32 9.19 -2.06
N SER A 189 4.19 8.69 -1.19
CA SER A 189 5.27 9.44 -0.56
C SER A 189 6.53 9.57 -1.41
N ASP A 190 6.60 8.87 -2.56
CA ASP A 190 7.75 8.90 -3.46
C ASP A 190 8.06 10.33 -3.95
N ALA A 191 7.02 11.08 -4.31
CA ALA A 191 7.13 12.46 -4.76
C ALA A 191 7.61 13.41 -3.63
N ASP A 192 7.06 13.24 -2.42
CA ASP A 192 7.42 14.05 -1.25
C ASP A 192 8.88 13.78 -0.84
N GLY A 193 9.35 12.54 -1.02
CA GLY A 193 10.76 12.17 -0.81
C GLY A 193 11.70 12.78 -1.84
N LEU A 194 11.25 12.99 -3.08
CA LEU A 194 12.03 13.64 -4.15
C LEU A 194 12.21 15.14 -3.88
N GLU A 195 11.16 15.82 -3.42
CA GLU A 195 11.22 17.26 -3.11
C GLU A 195 12.23 17.57 -1.99
N ASN A 196 12.40 16.64 -1.05
CA ASN A 196 13.35 16.78 0.06
C ASN A 196 14.77 16.30 -0.28
N GLU A 197 14.98 15.59 -1.40
CA GLU A 197 16.26 15.00 -1.77
C GLU A 197 17.42 16.01 -1.91
N PRO A 198 17.24 17.22 -2.47
CA PRO A 198 18.30 18.23 -2.54
C PRO A 198 18.84 18.63 -1.17
N LEU A 199 17.97 18.72 -0.16
CA LEU A 199 18.35 18.99 1.23
C LEU A 199 19.19 17.86 1.81
N TRP A 200 18.79 16.61 1.56
CA TRP A 200 19.56 15.42 1.98
C TRP A 200 20.94 15.40 1.34
N LEU A 201 21.04 15.61 0.02
CA LEU A 201 22.32 15.62 -0.70
C LEU A 201 23.25 16.74 -0.19
N LYS A 202 22.70 17.91 0.09
CA LYS A 202 23.46 19.03 0.67
C LYS A 202 24.00 18.69 2.06
N ASN A 203 23.17 18.10 2.92
CA ASN A 203 23.56 17.71 4.28
C ASN A 203 24.58 16.56 4.28
N SER A 204 24.40 15.56 3.42
CA SER A 204 25.34 14.44 3.29
C SER A 204 26.71 14.90 2.76
N ARG A 205 26.75 15.86 1.84
CA ARG A 205 28.00 16.48 1.37
C ARG A 205 28.66 17.35 2.45
N ALA A 206 27.87 18.09 3.23
CA ALA A 206 28.39 18.90 4.34
C ALA A 206 28.94 18.06 5.50
N ALA A 207 28.44 16.84 5.68
CA ALA A 207 28.94 15.88 6.68
C ALA A 207 30.25 15.18 6.26
N LEU A 208 30.78 15.44 5.06
CA LEU A 208 32.09 14.93 4.65
C LEU A 208 33.18 15.74 5.37
N PRO A 209 34.11 15.09 6.10
CA PRO A 209 35.30 15.78 6.58
C PRO A 209 36.03 16.35 5.37
N HIS A 210 36.31 17.65 5.38
CA HIS A 210 37.13 18.28 4.35
C HIS A 210 38.47 17.51 4.27
N PRO A 211 38.95 17.17 3.06
CA PRO A 211 40.27 16.57 2.93
C PRO A 211 41.27 17.49 3.61
N PRO A 212 42.21 16.95 4.42
CA PRO A 212 43.22 17.78 5.06
C PRO A 212 43.92 18.58 3.97
N GLU A 213 43.92 19.91 4.10
CA GLU A 213 44.58 20.80 3.17
C GLU A 213 46.00 20.27 2.94
N ALA A 214 46.30 19.92 1.69
CA ALA A 214 47.62 19.46 1.32
C ALA A 214 48.58 20.58 1.70
N LYS A 215 49.29 20.39 2.82
CA LYS A 215 50.35 21.31 3.25
C LYS A 215 51.30 21.42 2.07
N GLN A 216 51.28 22.57 1.41
CA GLN A 216 52.24 22.89 0.38
C GLN A 216 53.61 22.86 1.06
N SER A 217 54.34 21.79 0.83
CA SER A 217 55.73 21.65 1.24
C SER A 217 56.54 22.69 0.48
N GLN A 218 56.86 23.77 1.18
CA GLN A 218 57.88 24.75 0.81
C GLN A 218 59.27 24.12 0.93
#